data_AF-A0A258JGC4-F1
#
_entry.id   AF-A0A258JGC4-F1
#
_cell.length_a   1.000
_cell.length_b   1.000
_cell.length_c   1.000
_cell.angle_alpha   90.00
_cell.angle_beta   90.00
_cell.angle_gamma   90.00
#
_symmetry.space_group_name_H-M   'P 1'
#
loop_
_entity.id
_entity.type
_entity.pdbx_description
1 polymer ?
#
loop_
_entity_poly.entity_id
_entity_poly.type
_entity_poly.pdbx_seq_one_letter_code
_entity_poly.pdbx_strand_id
1 'polypeptide(L)'
;KGVIDQLGLNPASDPIPNPMTNTSFELRQSIFAASDPFPYPVVPPSAFPWTGSYLWLDAVYGRDTYVKGGNAETSYFAGSGDKNSDNPNTWSIGTAGSVPQKDDIIDVYAHIRGEGIRIPFSDPGGLDPRPFSTLWAYAGASLVVTNGNKHLDFEFFRTGAELVGNAIVNTGSDGGRTAWTFNDNGSIAIPGTIIISVDYINGGNVPSIRIRVWMSQATFNAYDNTKGARPFNVDKNVAFETGTDSEGYGYAAINPKVDEIDMWGRVNDDFATYENSRTLGPPWETWEGTTPTAVDMYTRYQFVEIGINLTAFGLDARGSQDLCSNLLGSLLVKTRASGGGPNEGAFGSELKDFAGPYLFGFTGAPPVITVAPKTICESDNPVNLTTGNSVSAA
;
A
#
# COMPACT_ATOMS: atom_id res chain seq x y z
N LYS A 1 4.15 -23.76 0.09
CA LYS A 1 4.87 -22.87 -0.87
C LYS A 1 4.77 -21.46 -0.30
N GLY A 2 5.89 -20.77 -0.14
CA GLY A 2 5.94 -19.46 0.53
C GLY A 2 5.25 -18.36 -0.26
N VAL A 3 4.94 -17.25 0.40
CA VAL A 3 4.31 -16.06 -0.20
C VAL A 3 5.26 -15.34 -1.18
N ILE A 4 6.54 -15.24 -0.79
CA ILE A 4 7.60 -14.54 -1.51
C ILE A 4 8.54 -15.55 -2.18
N ASP A 5 9.09 -15.18 -3.33
CA ASP A 5 10.03 -15.97 -4.12
C ASP A 5 11.37 -16.14 -3.40
N GLN A 6 11.54 -17.31 -2.78
CA GLN A 6 12.77 -17.69 -2.08
C GLN A 6 13.80 -18.34 -3.01
N LEU A 7 13.37 -18.76 -4.20
CA LEU A 7 14.19 -19.58 -5.11
C LEU A 7 14.72 -18.77 -6.30
N GLY A 8 14.40 -17.48 -6.38
CA GLY A 8 14.78 -16.60 -7.49
C GLY A 8 14.15 -17.05 -8.82
N LEU A 9 12.95 -17.63 -8.77
CA LEU A 9 12.23 -18.11 -9.95
C LEU A 9 11.37 -17.01 -10.60
N ASN A 10 11.06 -15.96 -9.85
CA ASN A 10 10.37 -14.79 -10.37
C ASN A 10 11.41 -13.83 -10.95
N PRO A 11 11.38 -13.56 -12.28
CA PRO A 11 12.37 -12.68 -12.91
C PRO A 11 12.25 -11.21 -12.51
N ALA A 12 11.17 -10.82 -11.83
CA ALA A 12 10.99 -9.48 -11.27
C ALA A 12 11.51 -9.36 -9.83
N SER A 13 12.04 -10.44 -9.24
CA SER A 13 12.76 -10.41 -7.97
C SER A 13 14.23 -10.07 -8.21
N ASP A 14 14.82 -9.29 -7.29
CA ASP A 14 16.25 -9.07 -7.25
C ASP A 14 17.01 -10.33 -6.79
N PRO A 15 18.27 -10.49 -7.19
CA PRO A 15 19.14 -11.47 -6.55
C PRO A 15 19.44 -11.05 -5.11
N ILE A 16 19.31 -11.97 -4.17
CA ILE A 16 19.72 -11.74 -2.78
C ILE A 16 21.25 -11.50 -2.75
N PRO A 17 21.74 -10.38 -2.20
CA PRO A 17 23.17 -10.09 -2.15
C PRO A 17 23.97 -11.18 -1.43
N ASN A 18 25.12 -11.56 -2.00
CA ASN A 18 26.07 -12.53 -1.41
C ASN A 18 27.52 -12.00 -1.49
N PRO A 19 28.22 -11.77 -0.37
CA PRO A 19 27.75 -11.93 1.00
C PRO A 19 26.57 -11.01 1.31
N MET A 20 25.72 -11.43 2.25
CA MET A 20 24.62 -10.61 2.72
C MET A 20 25.19 -9.36 3.39
N THR A 21 25.04 -8.24 2.69
CA THR A 21 25.58 -6.93 3.06
C THR A 21 24.41 -5.99 3.33
N ASN A 22 24.74 -4.78 3.76
CA ASN A 22 23.81 -3.69 3.92
C ASN A 22 23.39 -3.09 2.57
N THR A 23 22.75 -3.91 1.75
CA THR A 23 22.31 -3.56 0.41
C THR A 23 20.81 -3.82 0.32
N SER A 24 20.07 -2.84 -0.17
CA SER A 24 18.64 -3.00 -0.44
C SER A 24 18.38 -4.00 -1.57
N PHE A 25 17.25 -4.70 -1.49
CA PHE A 25 16.77 -5.59 -2.55
C PHE A 25 15.28 -5.87 -2.39
N GLU A 26 14.62 -6.22 -3.49
CA GLU A 26 13.21 -6.55 -3.54
C GLU A 26 12.97 -8.00 -3.99
N LEU A 27 12.00 -8.68 -3.37
CA LEU A 27 11.52 -9.99 -3.83
C LEU A 27 10.01 -9.96 -4.04
N ARG A 28 9.56 -10.60 -5.12
CA ARG A 28 8.16 -10.66 -5.54
C ARG A 28 7.50 -11.98 -5.15
N GLN A 29 6.20 -12.08 -5.40
CA GLN A 29 5.41 -13.28 -5.22
C GLN A 29 6.05 -14.54 -5.85
N SER A 30 6.06 -15.65 -5.11
CA SER A 30 6.67 -16.91 -5.56
C SER A 30 5.84 -17.70 -6.57
N ILE A 31 4.50 -17.60 -6.46
CA ILE A 31 3.56 -18.28 -7.35
C ILE A 31 2.91 -17.21 -8.19
N PHE A 32 3.39 -16.96 -9.40
CA PHE A 32 2.84 -15.91 -10.28
C PHE A 32 1.95 -16.47 -11.41
N ALA A 33 1.76 -17.79 -11.45
CA ALA A 33 0.92 -18.44 -12.46
C ALA A 33 -0.57 -18.36 -12.08
N ALA A 34 -1.38 -17.84 -12.99
CA ALA A 34 -2.84 -17.78 -12.87
C ALA A 34 -3.47 -19.20 -12.76
N SER A 35 -4.62 -19.30 -12.10
CA SER A 35 -5.42 -20.53 -11.99
C SER A 35 -6.74 -20.36 -12.72
N ASP A 36 -6.86 -20.90 -13.93
CA ASP A 36 -8.09 -20.83 -14.75
C ASP A 36 -9.35 -21.18 -13.92
N PRO A 37 -10.42 -20.36 -13.95
CA PRO A 37 -10.65 -19.16 -14.78
C PRO A 37 -10.15 -17.83 -14.19
N PHE A 38 -9.40 -17.87 -13.10
CA PHE A 38 -8.95 -16.69 -12.39
C PHE A 38 -7.63 -16.16 -12.93
N PRO A 39 -7.46 -14.83 -13.01
CA PRO A 39 -6.18 -14.22 -13.36
C PRO A 39 -5.13 -14.33 -12.24
N TYR A 40 -5.45 -14.99 -11.13
CA TYR A 40 -4.61 -15.15 -9.95
C TYR A 40 -4.51 -16.63 -9.54
N PRO A 41 -3.41 -17.05 -8.91
CA PRO A 41 -3.29 -18.39 -8.32
C PRO A 41 -4.28 -18.62 -7.17
N VAL A 42 -4.78 -19.85 -7.08
CA VAL A 42 -5.51 -20.36 -5.91
C VAL A 42 -4.53 -21.01 -4.92
N VAL A 43 -4.57 -20.60 -3.66
CA VAL A 43 -3.63 -21.02 -2.60
C VAL A 43 -4.37 -21.42 -1.31
N PRO A 44 -4.17 -22.65 -0.77
CA PRO A 44 -3.53 -23.77 -1.46
C PRO A 44 -4.33 -24.19 -2.71
N PRO A 45 -3.73 -24.89 -3.68
CA PRO A 45 -4.46 -25.37 -4.85
C PRO A 45 -5.61 -26.30 -4.43
N SER A 46 -6.81 -26.03 -4.94
CA SER A 46 -8.00 -26.85 -4.68
C SER A 46 -8.96 -26.84 -5.87
N ALA A 47 -9.84 -27.82 -5.97
CA ALA A 47 -10.95 -27.81 -6.93
C ALA A 47 -12.16 -27.01 -6.39
N PHE A 48 -13.09 -26.62 -7.27
CA PHE A 48 -14.39 -26.07 -6.89
C PHE A 48 -15.07 -27.00 -5.85
N PRO A 49 -15.59 -26.48 -4.71
CA PRO A 49 -15.94 -25.08 -4.42
C PRO A 49 -14.84 -24.23 -3.72
N TRP A 50 -13.56 -24.58 -3.85
CA TRP A 50 -12.41 -23.83 -3.32
C TRP A 50 -12.44 -23.48 -1.82
N THR A 51 -13.19 -24.22 -1.04
CA THR A 51 -13.32 -24.02 0.41
C THR A 51 -11.95 -24.05 1.09
N GLY A 52 -11.66 -23.03 1.90
CA GLY A 52 -10.38 -22.92 2.63
C GLY A 52 -9.20 -22.45 1.77
N SER A 53 -9.45 -22.01 0.54
CA SER A 53 -8.43 -21.45 -0.35
C SER A 53 -8.66 -19.96 -0.60
N TYR A 54 -7.58 -19.29 -1.00
CA TYR A 54 -7.51 -17.87 -1.26
C TYR A 54 -7.05 -17.61 -2.70
N LEU A 55 -7.50 -16.51 -3.31
CA LEU A 55 -6.83 -15.96 -4.49
C LEU A 55 -5.66 -15.12 -4.04
N TRP A 56 -4.47 -15.41 -4.51
CA TRP A 56 -3.26 -14.67 -4.14
C TRP A 56 -2.91 -13.66 -5.23
N LEU A 57 -3.20 -12.38 -4.98
CA LEU A 57 -3.17 -11.36 -6.03
C LEU A 57 -1.78 -10.76 -6.24
N ASP A 58 -1.09 -10.43 -5.15
CA ASP A 58 0.25 -9.87 -5.17
C ASP A 58 0.95 -10.12 -3.84
N ALA A 59 2.28 -10.12 -3.87
CA ALA A 59 3.11 -10.03 -2.69
C ALA A 59 4.46 -9.41 -3.02
N VAL A 60 4.96 -8.60 -2.07
CA VAL A 60 6.26 -7.99 -2.15
C VAL A 60 6.97 -8.06 -0.80
N TYR A 61 8.27 -8.18 -0.89
CA TYR A 61 9.21 -8.05 0.20
C TYR A 61 10.28 -7.06 -0.23
N GLY A 62 10.64 -6.14 0.66
CA GLY A 62 11.74 -5.21 0.45
C GLY A 62 12.67 -5.20 1.65
N ARG A 63 13.97 -5.22 1.38
CA ARG A 63 14.99 -4.85 2.35
C ARG A 63 15.44 -3.43 2.07
N ASP A 64 15.43 -2.61 3.12
CA ASP A 64 16.04 -1.29 3.07
C ASP A 64 17.54 -1.36 3.38
N THR A 65 18.24 -0.29 3.01
CA THR A 65 19.59 -0.04 3.50
C THR A 65 19.49 0.35 4.97
N TYR A 66 20.24 -0.32 5.84
CA TYR A 66 20.26 -0.06 7.27
C TYR A 66 21.46 0.83 7.65
N VAL A 67 21.38 1.73 8.64
CA VAL A 67 22.52 2.63 8.92
C VAL A 67 23.18 2.39 10.27
N LYS A 68 24.41 1.87 10.22
CA LYS A 68 25.38 1.89 11.34
C LYS A 68 26.05 3.27 11.50
N GLY A 69 25.31 4.38 11.40
CA GLY A 69 25.90 5.72 11.21
C GLY A 69 26.82 5.83 9.97
N GLY A 70 27.22 7.06 9.62
CA GLY A 70 28.32 7.26 8.64
C GLY A 70 27.92 7.34 7.16
N ASN A 71 26.75 7.90 6.84
CA ASN A 71 26.34 8.26 5.47
C ASN A 71 26.05 7.09 4.51
N ALA A 72 25.67 5.92 5.04
CA ALA A 72 25.31 4.76 4.22
C ALA A 72 23.84 4.76 3.76
N GLU A 73 22.99 5.64 4.30
CA GLU A 73 21.57 5.65 3.94
C GLU A 73 21.36 6.16 2.54
N THR A 74 20.56 5.43 1.77
CA THR A 74 20.17 5.77 0.40
C THR A 74 18.69 6.08 0.26
N SER A 75 17.91 5.84 1.31
CA SER A 75 16.45 5.80 1.32
C SER A 75 15.84 6.76 2.34
N TYR A 76 16.36 8.00 2.46
CA TYR A 76 15.91 8.92 3.51
C TYR A 76 15.44 10.29 3.03
N PHE A 77 14.66 10.93 3.88
CA PHE A 77 14.28 12.33 3.73
C PHE A 77 15.38 13.22 4.31
N ALA A 78 16.11 13.90 3.43
CA ALA A 78 17.19 14.82 3.74
C ALA A 78 16.70 16.23 4.13
N GLY A 79 15.45 16.56 3.81
CA GLY A 79 14.83 17.83 4.16
C GLY A 79 14.40 17.84 5.62
N SER A 80 14.48 19.02 6.27
CA SER A 80 14.07 19.17 7.67
C SER A 80 12.57 19.39 7.87
N GLY A 81 11.75 19.14 6.85
CA GLY A 81 10.35 19.57 6.82
C GLY A 81 9.43 18.79 5.90
N ASP A 82 9.92 17.73 5.26
CA ASP A 82 9.12 16.87 4.38
C ASP A 82 8.01 16.18 5.19
N LYS A 83 6.76 16.22 4.72
CA LYS A 83 5.59 15.66 5.39
C LYS A 83 4.79 14.78 4.45
N ASN A 84 3.98 13.89 5.03
CA ASN A 84 3.06 13.04 4.27
C ASN A 84 2.12 13.83 3.33
N SER A 85 1.65 15.00 3.76
CA SER A 85 0.72 15.82 2.99
C SER A 85 1.37 16.69 1.92
N ASP A 86 2.71 16.79 1.92
CA ASP A 86 3.43 17.50 0.86
C ASP A 86 3.37 16.70 -0.46
N ASN A 87 3.53 17.39 -1.57
CA ASN A 87 3.65 16.77 -2.88
C ASN A 87 4.97 15.97 -2.94
N PRO A 88 4.95 14.66 -3.30
CA PRO A 88 6.16 13.83 -3.30
C PRO A 88 7.32 14.37 -4.15
N ASN A 89 7.01 15.15 -5.20
CA ASN A 89 8.03 15.80 -6.04
C ASN A 89 8.79 16.92 -5.33
N THR A 90 8.29 17.39 -4.18
CA THR A 90 8.95 18.40 -3.35
C THR A 90 9.77 17.81 -2.22
N TRP A 91 9.62 16.51 -1.95
CA TRP A 91 10.40 15.84 -0.93
C TRP A 91 11.88 15.87 -1.26
N SER A 92 12.69 16.15 -0.25
CA SER A 92 14.13 16.20 -0.39
C SER A 92 14.70 14.81 -0.14
N ILE A 93 14.86 13.99 -1.19
CA ILE A 93 15.40 12.64 -1.05
C ILE A 93 16.93 12.66 -1.05
N GLY A 94 17.54 12.10 -0.01
CA GLY A 94 18.98 11.96 0.10
C GLY A 94 19.48 10.61 -0.39
N THR A 95 20.68 10.58 -0.96
CA THR A 95 21.32 9.36 -1.50
C THR A 95 22.56 8.93 -0.72
N ALA A 96 22.92 9.68 0.33
CA ALA A 96 23.99 9.34 1.26
C ALA A 96 23.79 10.12 2.56
N GLY A 97 23.31 9.44 3.62
CA GLY A 97 23.02 10.11 4.88
C GLY A 97 22.83 9.19 6.08
N SER A 98 22.17 9.72 7.10
CA SER A 98 21.92 8.97 8.33
C SER A 98 20.53 9.29 8.85
N VAL A 99 19.82 8.22 9.20
CA VAL A 99 18.50 8.27 9.81
C VAL A 99 18.66 7.99 11.31
N PRO A 100 17.85 8.63 12.18
CA PRO A 100 17.81 8.24 13.57
C PRO A 100 17.43 6.76 13.69
N GLN A 101 18.20 5.95 14.43
CA GLN A 101 17.99 4.50 14.53
C GLN A 101 16.56 4.08 14.95
N LYS A 102 15.82 4.95 15.63
CA LYS A 102 14.41 4.70 15.98
C LYS A 102 13.45 4.78 14.79
N ASP A 103 13.85 5.42 13.72
CA ASP A 103 13.07 5.71 12.52
C ASP A 103 13.64 4.95 11.29
N ASP A 104 14.70 4.15 11.48
CA ASP A 104 15.44 3.39 10.46
C ASP A 104 14.74 2.05 10.15
N ILE A 105 14.27 1.87 8.92
CA ILE A 105 13.53 0.71 8.42
C ILE A 105 14.50 -0.40 8.00
N ILE A 106 14.14 -1.65 8.27
CA ILE A 106 14.95 -2.81 7.84
C ILE A 106 14.22 -3.59 6.75
N ASP A 107 13.03 -4.08 7.07
CA ASP A 107 12.27 -4.97 6.20
C ASP A 107 10.87 -4.42 6.01
N VAL A 108 10.34 -4.58 4.80
CA VAL A 108 8.95 -4.33 4.45
C VAL A 108 8.36 -5.57 3.81
N TYR A 109 7.12 -5.88 4.18
CA TYR A 109 6.33 -6.98 3.62
C TYR A 109 4.97 -6.44 3.22
N ALA A 110 4.44 -6.90 2.11
CA ALA A 110 3.02 -6.75 1.84
C ALA A 110 2.48 -7.90 1.00
N HIS A 111 1.21 -8.23 1.18
CA HIS A 111 0.50 -9.15 0.31
C HIS A 111 -1.00 -8.87 0.23
N ILE A 112 -1.60 -9.27 -0.89
CA ILE A 112 -3.03 -9.12 -1.16
C ILE A 112 -3.63 -10.50 -1.41
N ARG A 113 -4.69 -10.82 -0.67
CA ARG A 113 -5.41 -12.08 -0.85
C ARG A 113 -6.92 -11.88 -0.89
N GLY A 114 -7.57 -12.53 -1.84
CA GLY A 114 -9.02 -12.59 -1.99
C GLY A 114 -9.59 -13.82 -1.29
N GLU A 115 -10.60 -13.60 -0.45
CA GLU A 115 -11.39 -14.63 0.24
C GLU A 115 -12.74 -14.83 -0.46
N GLY A 116 -13.36 -16.00 -0.26
CA GLY A 116 -14.63 -16.31 -0.90
C GLY A 116 -14.53 -16.34 -2.42
N ILE A 117 -13.60 -17.16 -2.93
CA ILE A 117 -13.33 -17.32 -4.36
C ILE A 117 -14.63 -17.63 -5.10
N ARG A 118 -14.93 -16.85 -6.14
CA ARG A 118 -16.13 -17.02 -6.96
C ARG A 118 -15.83 -16.66 -8.41
N ILE A 119 -16.65 -17.19 -9.30
CA ILE A 119 -16.56 -16.87 -10.73
C ILE A 119 -16.97 -15.39 -10.91
N PRO A 120 -16.18 -14.56 -11.62
CA PRO A 120 -16.59 -13.20 -11.98
C PRO A 120 -17.98 -13.16 -12.60
N PHE A 121 -18.77 -12.14 -12.25
CA PHE A 121 -20.14 -11.96 -12.77
C PHE A 121 -21.12 -13.11 -12.46
N SER A 122 -20.81 -13.99 -11.50
CA SER A 122 -21.71 -15.07 -11.10
C SER A 122 -22.77 -14.65 -10.06
N ASP A 123 -22.73 -13.41 -9.59
CA ASP A 123 -23.70 -12.84 -8.66
C ASP A 123 -25.07 -12.63 -9.34
N PRO A 124 -26.19 -12.70 -8.60
CA PRO A 124 -27.50 -12.35 -9.14
C PRO A 124 -27.52 -10.91 -9.65
N GLY A 125 -27.56 -10.75 -10.98
CA GLY A 125 -27.46 -9.46 -11.68
C GLY A 125 -26.20 -9.33 -12.53
N GLY A 126 -25.18 -10.17 -12.31
CA GLY A 126 -23.95 -10.22 -13.10
C GLY A 126 -23.21 -8.89 -13.11
N LEU A 127 -23.21 -8.18 -11.98
CA LEU A 127 -22.68 -6.81 -11.90
C LEU A 127 -21.32 -6.77 -11.21
N ASP A 128 -20.94 -7.81 -10.48
CA ASP A 128 -19.70 -7.79 -9.70
C ASP A 128 -18.58 -8.59 -10.39
N PRO A 129 -17.62 -7.89 -11.02
CA PRO A 129 -16.52 -8.52 -11.76
C PRO A 129 -15.50 -9.21 -10.84
N ARG A 130 -15.52 -8.97 -9.52
CA ARG A 130 -14.45 -9.45 -8.64
C ARG A 130 -14.47 -10.98 -8.52
N PRO A 131 -13.33 -11.67 -8.60
CA PRO A 131 -13.27 -13.13 -8.42
C PRO A 131 -13.27 -13.57 -6.94
N PHE A 132 -13.64 -12.68 -6.02
CA PHE A 132 -13.66 -12.88 -4.57
C PHE A 132 -14.86 -12.14 -3.95
N SER A 133 -15.21 -12.49 -2.71
CA SER A 133 -16.19 -11.76 -1.91
C SER A 133 -15.54 -10.65 -1.07
N THR A 134 -14.33 -10.90 -0.59
CA THR A 134 -13.60 -10.01 0.31
C THR A 134 -12.14 -9.95 -0.08
N LEU A 135 -11.55 -8.76 -0.08
CA LEU A 135 -10.15 -8.57 -0.38
C LEU A 135 -9.42 -7.99 0.82
N TRP A 136 -8.38 -8.70 1.26
CA TRP A 136 -7.50 -8.25 2.32
C TRP A 136 -6.14 -7.85 1.78
N ALA A 137 -5.65 -6.71 2.24
CA ALA A 137 -4.25 -6.35 2.15
C ALA A 137 -3.61 -6.44 3.53
N TYR A 138 -2.42 -7.01 3.56
CA TYR A 138 -1.57 -7.04 4.74
C TYR A 138 -0.27 -6.34 4.41
N ALA A 139 0.23 -5.56 5.35
CA ALA A 139 1.55 -4.96 5.25
C ALA A 139 2.25 -5.01 6.60
N GLY A 140 3.56 -5.04 6.59
CA GLY A 140 4.37 -5.02 7.80
C GLY A 140 5.71 -4.39 7.56
N ALA A 141 6.31 -3.89 8.63
CA ALA A 141 7.64 -3.32 8.58
C ALA A 141 8.40 -3.60 9.87
N SER A 142 9.72 -3.69 9.78
CA SER A 142 10.59 -3.74 10.94
C SER A 142 11.48 -2.50 11.03
N LEU A 143 11.79 -2.11 12.27
CA LEU A 143 12.67 -0.99 12.58
C LEU A 143 13.89 -1.45 13.38
N VAL A 144 14.97 -0.68 13.35
CA VAL A 144 16.22 -1.04 14.05
C VAL A 144 16.07 -1.10 15.57
N VAL A 145 15.39 -0.12 16.14
CA VAL A 145 15.27 0.02 17.59
C VAL A 145 13.92 -0.47 18.09
N THR A 146 13.96 -1.33 19.10
CA THR A 146 12.80 -1.99 19.73
C THR A 146 12.21 -1.25 20.93
N ASN A 147 12.65 -0.02 21.21
CA ASN A 147 12.18 0.75 22.36
C ASN A 147 11.72 2.16 21.97
N GLY A 148 10.82 2.74 22.78
CA GLY A 148 10.27 4.07 22.56
C GLY A 148 9.21 4.13 21.46
N ASN A 149 8.63 5.30 21.26
CA ASN A 149 7.55 5.49 20.29
C ASN A 149 8.08 5.33 18.84
N LYS A 150 7.22 4.80 17.97
CA LYS A 150 7.51 4.49 16.57
C LYS A 150 6.32 4.89 15.71
N HIS A 151 6.59 5.46 14.55
CA HIS A 151 5.58 6.08 13.69
C HIS A 151 5.84 5.67 12.26
N LEU A 152 5.02 4.75 11.76
CA LEU A 152 5.14 4.19 10.42
C LEU A 152 3.92 4.56 9.60
N ASP A 153 4.12 4.87 8.34
CA ASP A 153 3.05 5.13 7.40
C ASP A 153 3.22 4.26 6.16
N PHE A 154 2.21 3.45 5.88
CA PHE A 154 2.09 2.62 4.68
C PHE A 154 1.26 3.39 3.67
N GLU A 155 1.91 3.99 2.67
CA GLU A 155 1.24 4.74 1.62
C GLU A 155 1.11 3.89 0.36
N PHE A 156 -0.13 3.68 -0.09
CA PHE A 156 -0.44 2.93 -1.29
C PHE A 156 -0.90 3.89 -2.38
N PHE A 157 -0.04 4.13 -3.35
CA PHE A 157 -0.34 4.91 -4.55
C PHE A 157 -1.18 4.08 -5.52
N ARG A 158 -1.96 4.75 -6.37
CA ARG A 158 -2.67 4.12 -7.50
C ARG A 158 -1.80 4.03 -8.76
N THR A 159 -0.63 4.63 -8.73
CA THR A 159 0.36 4.67 -9.80
C THR A 159 1.58 3.83 -9.45
N GLY A 160 2.34 3.42 -10.46
CA GLY A 160 3.68 2.85 -10.27
C GLY A 160 4.67 3.97 -9.95
N ALA A 161 4.66 4.45 -8.71
CA ALA A 161 5.65 5.41 -8.25
C ALA A 161 7.03 4.75 -8.27
N GLU A 162 8.07 5.56 -8.52
CA GLU A 162 9.43 5.07 -8.70
C GLU A 162 10.42 6.08 -8.11
N LEU A 163 11.48 5.57 -7.49
CA LEU A 163 12.63 6.38 -7.08
C LEU A 163 13.57 6.56 -8.29
N VAL A 164 13.65 7.78 -8.82
CA VAL A 164 14.54 8.13 -9.93
C VAL A 164 15.54 9.19 -9.45
N GLY A 165 16.77 8.75 -9.18
CA GLY A 165 17.79 9.60 -8.57
C GLY A 165 17.36 10.03 -7.16
N ASN A 166 17.13 11.33 -6.97
CA ASN A 166 16.77 11.93 -5.68
C ASN A 166 15.31 12.41 -5.66
N ALA A 167 14.43 11.74 -6.40
CA ALA A 167 13.02 12.11 -6.46
C ALA A 167 12.14 10.87 -6.59
N ILE A 168 11.00 10.87 -5.91
CA ILE A 168 9.93 9.90 -6.12
C ILE A 168 9.00 10.49 -7.18
N VAL A 169 8.99 9.86 -8.36
CA VAL A 169 8.23 10.32 -9.53
C VAL A 169 7.04 9.41 -9.79
N ASN A 170 6.21 9.76 -10.78
CA ASN A 170 5.03 9.00 -11.19
C ASN A 170 4.00 8.77 -10.06
N THR A 171 3.90 9.69 -9.10
CA THR A 171 3.03 9.54 -7.92
C THR A 171 1.58 9.96 -8.18
N GLY A 172 1.33 10.77 -9.21
CA GLY A 172 -0.01 11.19 -9.68
C GLY A 172 -0.13 12.70 -9.86
N SER A 173 -1.17 13.14 -10.59
CA SER A 173 -1.33 14.55 -10.98
C SER A 173 -2.14 15.41 -10.00
N ASP A 174 -2.83 14.82 -9.04
CA ASP A 174 -3.69 15.52 -8.08
C ASP A 174 -2.88 15.91 -6.84
N GLY A 175 -2.07 16.98 -6.93
CA GLY A 175 -1.17 17.36 -5.84
C GLY A 175 -0.11 16.29 -5.54
N GLY A 176 0.33 15.59 -6.58
CA GLY A 176 1.35 14.54 -6.48
C GLY A 176 0.81 13.14 -6.15
N ARG A 177 -0.51 12.92 -6.25
CA ARG A 177 -1.20 11.64 -5.96
C ARG A 177 -2.35 11.41 -6.96
N THR A 178 -3.05 10.28 -6.84
CA THR A 178 -4.39 10.11 -7.43
C THR A 178 -5.44 10.43 -6.37
N ALA A 179 -6.35 11.37 -6.66
CA ALA A 179 -7.41 11.75 -5.72
C ALA A 179 -8.65 10.84 -5.82
N TRP A 180 -9.26 10.60 -4.66
CA TRP A 180 -10.57 9.96 -4.56
C TRP A 180 -11.66 10.90 -5.08
N THR A 181 -12.53 10.36 -5.94
CA THR A 181 -13.76 11.04 -6.38
C THR A 181 -14.97 10.12 -6.24
N PHE A 182 -16.15 10.73 -6.12
CA PHE A 182 -17.39 10.02 -5.81
C PHE A 182 -18.51 10.47 -6.76
N ASN A 183 -19.42 9.55 -7.07
CA ASN A 183 -20.66 9.84 -7.76
C ASN A 183 -21.67 10.49 -6.79
N ASP A 184 -22.75 11.07 -7.33
CA ASP A 184 -23.78 11.78 -6.55
C ASP A 184 -24.46 10.93 -5.45
N ASN A 185 -24.50 9.61 -5.64
CA ASN A 185 -25.04 8.65 -4.67
C ASN A 185 -24.03 8.23 -3.58
N GLY A 186 -22.80 8.74 -3.64
CA GLY A 186 -21.70 8.45 -2.74
C GLY A 186 -20.80 7.28 -3.17
N SER A 187 -21.16 6.52 -4.21
CA SER A 187 -20.30 5.43 -4.68
C SER A 187 -19.00 5.98 -5.27
N ILE A 188 -17.95 5.16 -5.26
CA ILE A 188 -16.63 5.54 -5.76
C ILE A 188 -16.70 5.73 -7.28
N ALA A 189 -16.24 6.88 -7.76
CA ALA A 189 -16.03 7.15 -9.18
C ALA A 189 -14.58 6.84 -9.55
N ILE A 190 -13.63 7.47 -8.86
CA ILE A 190 -12.19 7.20 -9.00
C ILE A 190 -11.65 6.81 -7.63
N PRO A 191 -11.12 5.58 -7.48
CA PRO A 191 -10.38 5.21 -6.28
C PRO A 191 -9.00 5.89 -6.30
N GLY A 192 -8.60 6.49 -5.17
CA GLY A 192 -7.37 7.25 -5.04
C GLY A 192 -6.34 6.64 -4.10
N THR A 193 -5.33 7.43 -3.77
CA THR A 193 -4.23 7.07 -2.88
C THR A 193 -4.74 6.93 -1.44
N ILE A 194 -4.18 5.96 -0.72
CA ILE A 194 -4.48 5.74 0.70
C ILE A 194 -3.19 5.73 1.51
N ILE A 195 -3.31 6.09 2.78
CA ILE A 195 -2.22 5.98 3.74
C ILE A 195 -2.73 5.41 5.04
N ILE A 196 -2.02 4.43 5.57
CA ILE A 196 -2.30 3.84 6.87
C ILE A 196 -1.14 4.16 7.80
N SER A 197 -1.44 4.93 8.84
CA SER A 197 -0.50 5.30 9.89
C SER A 197 -0.60 4.33 11.05
N VAL A 198 0.54 3.85 11.54
CA VAL A 198 0.68 3.12 12.79
C VAL A 198 1.52 3.95 13.74
N ASP A 199 0.90 4.42 14.82
CA ASP A 199 1.54 5.14 15.90
C ASP A 199 1.63 4.23 17.14
N TYR A 200 2.85 3.93 17.56
CA TYR A 200 3.13 3.26 18.82
C TYR A 200 3.31 4.28 19.93
N ILE A 201 2.40 4.25 20.90
CA ILE A 201 2.47 5.07 22.12
C ILE A 201 2.85 4.19 23.33
N ASN A 202 3.21 4.83 24.44
CA ASN A 202 3.52 4.17 25.72
C ASN A 202 4.67 3.15 25.69
N GLY A 203 5.69 3.40 24.87
CA GLY A 203 6.91 2.60 24.85
C GLY A 203 6.88 1.42 23.87
N GLY A 204 5.96 1.41 22.90
CA GLY A 204 5.96 0.44 21.79
C GLY A 204 4.86 -0.63 21.85
N ASN A 205 3.99 -0.58 22.85
CA ASN A 205 3.09 -1.70 23.22
C ASN A 205 1.60 -1.48 22.89
N VAL A 206 1.19 -0.25 22.56
CA VAL A 206 -0.18 0.04 22.11
C VAL A 206 -0.13 0.65 20.70
N PRO A 207 -0.46 -0.11 19.65
CA PRO A 207 -0.61 0.45 18.31
C PRO A 207 -1.91 1.25 18.20
N SER A 208 -1.81 2.46 17.66
CA SER A 208 -2.94 3.24 17.15
C SER A 208 -2.86 3.26 15.64
N ILE A 209 -3.92 2.81 14.96
CA ILE A 209 -3.94 2.65 13.51
C ILE A 209 -5.00 3.56 12.93
N ARG A 210 -4.61 4.31 11.91
CA ARG A 210 -5.46 5.31 11.28
C ARG A 210 -5.33 5.22 9.78
N ILE A 211 -6.45 5.35 9.08
CA ILE A 211 -6.49 5.36 7.63
C ILE A 211 -6.91 6.75 7.14
N ARG A 212 -6.20 7.25 6.12
CA ARG A 212 -6.59 8.46 5.40
C ARG A 212 -6.61 8.21 3.91
N VAL A 213 -7.47 8.95 3.23
CA VAL A 213 -7.63 8.92 1.77
C VAL A 213 -7.28 10.28 1.19
N TRP A 214 -6.59 10.30 0.06
CA TRP A 214 -6.22 11.53 -0.63
C TRP A 214 -7.36 12.07 -1.48
N MET A 215 -7.82 13.29 -1.26
CA MET A 215 -8.90 13.90 -2.05
C MET A 215 -8.71 15.40 -2.18
N SER A 216 -9.49 16.05 -3.05
CA SER A 216 -9.52 17.51 -3.09
C SER A 216 -10.22 18.08 -1.86
N GLN A 217 -9.86 19.29 -1.44
CA GLN A 217 -10.54 19.98 -0.33
C GLN A 217 -12.02 20.23 -0.64
N ALA A 218 -12.37 20.46 -1.91
CA ALA A 218 -13.76 20.59 -2.35
C ALA A 218 -14.53 19.28 -2.15
N THR A 219 -13.94 18.14 -2.55
CA THR A 219 -14.50 16.80 -2.33
C THR A 219 -14.66 16.53 -0.84
N PHE A 220 -13.66 16.85 -0.03
CA PHE A 220 -13.76 16.74 1.42
C PHE A 220 -14.96 17.55 1.91
N ASN A 221 -15.02 18.87 1.65
CA ASN A 221 -16.09 19.74 2.14
C ASN A 221 -17.49 19.29 1.71
N ALA A 222 -17.64 18.74 0.50
CA ALA A 222 -18.91 18.26 -0.03
C ALA A 222 -19.25 16.82 0.39
N TYR A 223 -18.33 16.08 1.01
CA TYR A 223 -18.55 14.68 1.35
C TYR A 223 -19.68 14.51 2.37
N ASP A 224 -20.70 13.73 2.00
CA ASP A 224 -21.91 13.52 2.78
C ASP A 224 -21.95 12.10 3.36
N ASN A 225 -21.71 12.01 4.67
CA ASN A 225 -21.77 10.76 5.45
C ASN A 225 -23.19 10.17 5.55
N THR A 226 -24.22 10.72 4.89
CA THR A 226 -25.56 10.13 4.86
C THR A 226 -25.83 9.31 3.58
N LYS A 227 -24.97 9.45 2.55
CA LYS A 227 -25.14 8.79 1.25
C LYS A 227 -25.04 7.26 1.35
N GLY A 228 -26.07 6.55 0.88
CA GLY A 228 -26.18 5.09 1.07
C GLY A 228 -25.05 4.27 0.41
N ALA A 229 -24.60 4.68 -0.78
CA ALA A 229 -23.60 3.94 -1.56
C ALA A 229 -22.14 4.30 -1.20
N ARG A 230 -21.91 5.18 -0.21
CA ARG A 230 -20.57 5.54 0.23
C ARG A 230 -19.82 4.34 0.79
N PRO A 231 -18.49 4.23 0.59
CA PRO A 231 -17.69 3.12 1.12
C PRO A 231 -17.28 3.31 2.59
N PHE A 232 -17.15 4.56 3.05
CA PHE A 232 -16.70 4.90 4.40
C PHE A 232 -17.31 6.22 4.88
N ASN A 233 -17.12 6.53 6.16
CA ASN A 233 -17.41 7.85 6.70
C ASN A 233 -16.12 8.69 6.71
N VAL A 234 -16.19 9.94 6.28
CA VAL A 234 -15.10 10.91 6.51
C VAL A 234 -15.23 11.46 7.93
N ASP A 235 -14.14 11.43 8.70
CA ASP A 235 -14.12 12.05 10.03
C ASP A 235 -13.91 13.56 9.91
N LYS A 236 -14.94 14.34 10.23
CA LYS A 236 -14.90 15.80 10.19
C LYS A 236 -14.32 16.44 11.43
N ASN A 237 -14.06 15.66 12.48
CA ASN A 237 -13.40 16.15 13.70
C ASN A 237 -11.87 16.10 13.58
N VAL A 238 -11.36 15.35 12.60
CA VAL A 238 -9.95 15.32 12.25
C VAL A 238 -9.67 16.37 11.17
N ALA A 239 -8.54 17.05 11.30
CA ALA A 239 -8.11 18.04 10.32
C ALA A 239 -7.91 17.40 8.93
N PHE A 240 -8.29 18.15 7.89
CA PHE A 240 -7.92 17.83 6.52
C PHE A 240 -6.47 18.28 6.28
N GLU A 241 -5.58 17.31 6.08
CA GLU A 241 -4.13 17.53 6.10
C GLU A 241 -3.63 17.85 4.69
N THR A 242 -3.22 19.09 4.47
CA THR A 242 -2.64 19.59 3.21
C THR A 242 -1.15 19.91 3.42
N GLY A 243 -0.41 20.11 2.33
CA GLY A 243 1.03 20.33 2.42
C GLY A 243 1.56 21.22 1.30
N THR A 244 2.88 21.35 1.29
CA THR A 244 3.65 22.07 0.28
C THR A 244 3.32 21.52 -1.11
N ASP A 245 2.98 22.41 -2.02
CA ASP A 245 2.62 22.12 -3.42
C ASP A 245 1.57 21.02 -3.62
N SER A 246 0.68 20.82 -2.63
CA SER A 246 -0.45 19.88 -2.73
C SER A 246 -1.67 20.46 -3.47
N GLU A 247 -1.61 21.73 -3.90
CA GLU A 247 -2.57 22.37 -4.82
C GLU A 247 -4.06 22.24 -4.43
N GLY A 248 -4.37 22.29 -3.13
CA GLY A 248 -5.74 22.17 -2.62
C GLY A 248 -6.22 20.72 -2.45
N TYR A 249 -5.32 19.75 -2.58
CA TYR A 249 -5.53 18.36 -2.20
C TYR A 249 -4.89 18.05 -0.84
N GLY A 250 -5.38 16.99 -0.21
CA GLY A 250 -4.96 16.60 1.13
C GLY A 250 -5.53 15.26 1.57
N TYR A 251 -5.10 14.82 2.75
CA TYR A 251 -5.56 13.61 3.39
C TYR A 251 -6.75 13.88 4.31
N ALA A 252 -7.82 13.10 4.12
CA ALA A 252 -8.98 13.05 5.00
C ALA A 252 -8.96 11.74 5.80
N ALA A 253 -9.11 11.82 7.12
CA ALA A 253 -9.31 10.62 7.94
C ALA A 253 -10.68 9.99 7.67
N ILE A 254 -10.71 8.65 7.67
CA ILE A 254 -11.91 7.89 7.42
C ILE A 254 -12.15 6.84 8.50
N ASN A 255 -13.42 6.51 8.70
CA ASN A 255 -13.88 5.48 9.61
C ASN A 255 -14.77 4.47 8.87
N PRO A 256 -14.84 3.21 9.33
CA PRO A 256 -15.82 2.24 8.84
C PRO A 256 -17.26 2.78 8.88
N LYS A 257 -18.13 2.23 8.03
CA LYS A 257 -19.56 2.57 8.01
C LYS A 257 -20.32 2.01 9.20
N VAL A 258 -19.85 0.87 9.69
CA VAL A 258 -20.46 0.03 10.72
C VAL A 258 -19.37 -0.34 11.73
N ASP A 259 -19.77 -0.67 12.95
CA ASP A 259 -18.84 -1.07 14.01
C ASP A 259 -18.38 -2.53 13.81
N GLU A 260 -17.59 -2.76 12.75
CA GLU A 260 -16.96 -4.04 12.42
C GLU A 260 -15.43 -3.92 12.38
N ILE A 261 -14.73 -5.04 12.52
CA ILE A 261 -13.25 -5.08 12.48
C ILE A 261 -12.81 -5.16 11.01
N ASP A 262 -12.73 -4.00 10.36
CA ASP A 262 -12.26 -3.87 8.97
C ASP A 262 -10.76 -3.52 8.86
N MET A 263 -10.12 -3.29 10.01
CA MET A 263 -8.69 -3.01 10.10
C MET A 263 -8.16 -3.45 11.45
N TRP A 264 -6.93 -3.96 11.46
CA TRP A 264 -6.21 -4.27 12.68
C TRP A 264 -4.72 -4.07 12.47
N GLY A 265 -3.98 -4.09 13.57
CA GLY A 265 -2.53 -4.13 13.53
C GLY A 265 -1.99 -4.49 14.89
N ARG A 266 -0.77 -5.02 14.86
CA ARG A 266 -0.12 -5.59 16.02
C ARG A 266 1.36 -5.36 15.92
N VAL A 267 2.00 -5.33 17.08
CA VAL A 267 3.45 -5.48 17.18
C VAL A 267 3.75 -6.92 17.56
N ASN A 268 4.94 -7.40 17.23
CA ASN A 268 5.45 -8.65 17.76
C ASN A 268 5.77 -8.54 19.27
N ASP A 269 4.70 -8.62 20.06
CA ASP A 269 4.72 -8.71 21.51
C ASP A 269 3.69 -9.76 21.96
N ASP A 270 4.05 -11.05 21.89
CA ASP A 270 3.22 -12.09 22.49
C ASP A 270 3.46 -12.09 24.02
N PHE A 271 2.43 -11.69 24.75
CA PHE A 271 2.43 -11.24 26.16
C PHE A 271 2.79 -12.31 27.21
N ALA A 272 3.16 -13.53 26.81
CA ALA A 272 3.39 -14.64 27.74
C ALA A 272 4.85 -14.80 28.19
N THR A 273 5.84 -14.70 27.29
CA THR A 273 7.28 -14.81 27.58
C THR A 273 8.11 -14.14 26.48
N TYR A 274 9.33 -13.68 26.80
CA TYR A 274 10.24 -13.01 25.84
C TYR A 274 10.55 -13.86 24.59
N GLU A 275 10.72 -15.17 24.75
CA GLU A 275 11.00 -16.08 23.62
C GLU A 275 9.79 -16.26 22.70
N ASN A 276 8.57 -16.21 23.24
CA ASN A 276 7.34 -16.31 22.44
C ASN A 276 6.99 -14.98 21.74
N SER A 277 7.57 -13.85 22.17
CA SER A 277 7.36 -12.54 21.53
C SER A 277 8.18 -12.31 20.26
N ARG A 278 9.03 -13.26 19.85
CA ARG A 278 9.79 -13.17 18.59
C ARG A 278 8.92 -13.62 17.41
N THR A 279 9.10 -12.98 16.26
CA THR A 279 8.43 -13.36 15.01
C THR A 279 9.47 -13.86 14.03
N LEU A 280 9.22 -15.01 13.41
CA LEU A 280 10.13 -15.58 12.41
C LEU A 280 10.42 -14.54 11.32
N GLY A 281 11.71 -14.32 11.07
CA GLY A 281 12.20 -13.44 10.02
C GLY A 281 12.09 -14.11 8.64
N PRO A 282 12.55 -13.44 7.59
CA PRO A 282 12.56 -14.04 6.27
C PRO A 282 13.62 -15.17 6.18
N PRO A 283 13.54 -16.06 5.19
CA PRO A 283 14.48 -17.18 5.00
C PRO A 283 15.94 -16.77 4.80
N TRP A 284 16.17 -15.50 4.44
CA TRP A 284 17.47 -14.88 4.27
C TRP A 284 17.80 -13.95 5.45
N GLU A 285 17.33 -14.28 6.65
CA GLU A 285 17.60 -13.56 7.90
C GLU A 285 17.10 -12.10 7.89
N THR A 286 17.01 -11.48 9.06
CA THR A 286 16.78 -10.05 9.29
C THR A 286 17.93 -9.49 10.11
N TRP A 287 17.90 -8.20 10.44
CA TRP A 287 18.96 -7.53 11.19
C TRP A 287 18.48 -7.15 12.58
N GLU A 288 19.38 -7.25 13.57
CA GLU A 288 19.16 -6.71 14.90
C GLU A 288 20.30 -5.81 15.37
N GLY A 289 19.95 -4.89 16.28
CA GLY A 289 20.90 -4.04 16.97
C GLY A 289 21.43 -2.86 16.16
N THR A 290 22.18 -2.00 16.85
CA THR A 290 22.83 -0.81 16.29
C THR A 290 24.15 -1.12 15.58
N THR A 291 24.57 -2.39 15.64
CA THR A 291 25.57 -2.97 14.74
C THR A 291 24.89 -4.19 14.10
N PRO A 292 24.62 -4.15 12.79
CA PRO A 292 23.67 -5.03 12.16
C PRO A 292 24.19 -6.46 12.27
N THR A 293 23.46 -7.27 13.03
CA THR A 293 23.72 -8.70 13.21
C THR A 293 22.62 -9.46 12.54
N ALA A 294 22.97 -10.37 11.63
CA ALA A 294 21.99 -11.17 10.94
C ALA A 294 21.38 -12.21 11.89
N VAL A 295 20.06 -12.30 11.90
CA VAL A 295 19.28 -13.18 12.79
C VAL A 295 18.06 -13.76 12.08
N ASP A 296 17.59 -14.91 12.52
CA ASP A 296 16.48 -15.64 11.92
C ASP A 296 15.09 -15.20 12.43
N MET A 297 15.01 -14.35 13.46
CA MET A 297 13.74 -13.83 13.98
C MET A 297 13.84 -12.39 14.39
N TYR A 298 12.76 -11.65 14.13
CA TYR A 298 12.50 -10.34 14.72
C TYR A 298 12.48 -10.41 16.23
N THR A 299 13.24 -9.51 16.84
CA THR A 299 13.20 -9.29 18.28
C THR A 299 11.90 -8.62 18.68
N ARG A 300 11.46 -8.80 19.93
CA ARG A 300 10.23 -8.19 20.46
C ARG A 300 10.20 -6.68 20.20
N TYR A 301 9.05 -6.14 19.81
CA TYR A 301 8.83 -4.73 19.42
C TYR A 301 9.50 -4.25 18.14
N GLN A 302 10.19 -5.12 17.42
CA GLN A 302 10.87 -4.76 16.20
C GLN A 302 9.94 -4.68 14.99
N PHE A 303 8.86 -5.46 14.99
CA PHE A 303 8.04 -5.71 13.81
C PHE A 303 6.59 -5.32 14.04
N VAL A 304 6.04 -4.55 13.09
CA VAL A 304 4.62 -4.23 12.98
C VAL A 304 3.99 -4.98 11.83
N GLU A 305 2.74 -5.40 12.02
CA GLU A 305 1.88 -5.90 10.96
C GLU A 305 0.52 -5.22 11.03
N ILE A 306 -0.04 -4.89 9.88
CA ILE A 306 -1.40 -4.40 9.69
C ILE A 306 -2.16 -5.30 8.72
N GLY A 307 -3.48 -5.38 8.92
CA GLY A 307 -4.40 -6.01 7.98
C GLY A 307 -5.59 -5.09 7.73
N ILE A 308 -5.98 -4.93 6.47
CA ILE A 308 -7.06 -4.03 6.04
C ILE A 308 -7.98 -4.77 5.08
N ASN A 309 -9.28 -4.69 5.35
CA ASN A 309 -10.34 -5.15 4.48
C ASN A 309 -10.57 -4.11 3.37
N LEU A 310 -9.89 -4.28 2.23
CA LEU A 310 -10.01 -3.38 1.09
C LEU A 310 -11.46 -3.31 0.58
N THR A 311 -12.20 -4.43 0.64
CA THR A 311 -13.59 -4.46 0.20
C THR A 311 -14.51 -3.62 1.08
N ALA A 312 -14.35 -3.67 2.41
CA ALA A 312 -15.19 -2.90 3.33
C ALA A 312 -15.02 -1.39 3.15
N PHE A 313 -13.79 -0.94 2.91
CA PHE A 313 -13.48 0.46 2.61
C PHE A 313 -13.65 0.83 1.13
N GLY A 314 -14.14 -0.08 0.28
CA GLY A 314 -14.27 0.11 -1.17
C GLY A 314 -12.95 0.36 -1.91
N LEU A 315 -11.82 0.05 -1.28
CA LEU A 315 -10.47 0.22 -1.81
C LEU A 315 -10.15 -0.80 -2.92
N ASP A 316 -10.96 -1.84 -3.03
CA ASP A 316 -10.86 -2.85 -4.09
C ASP A 316 -11.53 -2.45 -5.42
N ALA A 317 -12.09 -1.23 -5.49
CA ALA A 317 -12.53 -0.63 -6.73
C ALA A 317 -11.33 -0.38 -7.68
N ARG A 318 -11.52 -0.67 -8.98
CA ARG A 318 -10.49 -0.56 -10.01
C ARG A 318 -10.65 0.67 -10.93
N GLY A 319 -11.75 1.43 -10.78
CA GLY A 319 -12.08 2.56 -11.66
C GLY A 319 -12.47 2.16 -13.10
N SER A 320 -12.28 0.90 -13.47
CA SER A 320 -12.75 0.28 -14.72
C SER A 320 -13.39 -1.08 -14.41
N GLN A 321 -14.12 -1.63 -15.39
CA GLN A 321 -14.69 -2.98 -15.33
C GLN A 321 -13.69 -4.07 -15.80
N ASP A 322 -12.47 -3.69 -16.20
CA ASP A 322 -11.45 -4.64 -16.63
C ASP A 322 -10.80 -5.32 -15.43
N LEU A 323 -10.82 -6.65 -15.43
CA LEU A 323 -10.21 -7.51 -14.41
C LEU A 323 -8.69 -7.34 -14.32
N CYS A 324 -8.06 -6.85 -15.40
CA CYS A 324 -6.64 -6.55 -15.48
C CYS A 324 -6.30 -5.12 -15.06
N SER A 325 -7.26 -4.29 -14.67
CA SER A 325 -6.95 -2.96 -14.16
C SER A 325 -6.30 -3.01 -12.79
N ASN A 326 -5.34 -2.11 -12.56
CA ASN A 326 -4.60 -2.06 -11.31
C ASN A 326 -5.49 -1.81 -10.10
N LEU A 327 -5.29 -2.64 -9.08
CA LEU A 327 -5.96 -2.53 -7.79
C LEU A 327 -5.29 -1.46 -6.93
N LEU A 328 -3.98 -1.50 -6.91
CA LEU A 328 -3.07 -0.50 -6.35
C LEU A 328 -1.94 -0.33 -7.37
N GLY A 329 -1.00 0.58 -7.13
CA GLY A 329 0.13 0.80 -8.02
C GLY A 329 1.45 0.50 -7.34
N SER A 330 1.70 1.15 -6.21
CA SER A 330 2.93 0.99 -5.44
C SER A 330 2.72 1.21 -3.96
N LEU A 331 3.59 0.62 -3.15
CA LEU A 331 3.68 0.78 -1.70
C LEU A 331 4.97 1.54 -1.36
N LEU A 332 4.84 2.63 -0.63
CA LEU A 332 5.94 3.34 0.00
C LEU A 332 5.72 3.32 1.51
N VAL A 333 6.67 2.75 2.25
CA VAL A 333 6.65 2.76 3.72
C VAL A 333 7.54 3.86 4.21
N LYS A 334 7.07 4.69 5.14
CA LYS A 334 7.84 5.83 5.66
C LYS A 334 7.81 5.87 7.18
N THR A 335 8.80 6.52 7.77
CA THR A 335 8.78 6.86 9.20
C THR A 335 8.62 8.35 9.44
N ARG A 336 8.00 8.69 10.58
CA ARG A 336 7.83 10.07 11.07
C ARG A 336 8.61 10.31 12.36
N ALA A 337 9.05 11.56 12.53
CA ALA A 337 9.74 12.01 13.74
C ALA A 337 8.90 11.87 15.03
N SER A 338 7.57 11.97 14.92
CA SER A 338 6.63 11.86 16.04
C SER A 338 5.25 11.38 15.61
N GLY A 339 4.52 10.80 16.57
CA GLY A 339 3.15 10.33 16.40
C GLY A 339 2.16 11.29 17.00
N GLY A 340 1.00 11.36 16.38
CA GLY A 340 -0.13 12.05 17.00
C GLY A 340 -0.48 11.26 18.25
N GLY A 341 -0.66 11.93 19.38
CA GLY A 341 -1.39 11.34 20.50
C GLY A 341 -2.79 10.90 20.06
N PRO A 342 -3.71 10.58 20.98
CA PRO A 342 -5.08 10.16 20.63
C PRO A 342 -5.83 11.14 19.70
N ASN A 343 -5.35 12.39 19.55
CA ASN A 343 -5.95 13.46 18.74
C ASN A 343 -5.23 13.77 17.40
N GLU A 344 -4.47 12.83 16.83
CA GLU A 344 -3.98 12.85 15.43
C GLU A 344 -2.98 13.94 14.99
N GLY A 345 -2.65 14.92 15.84
CA GLY A 345 -1.92 16.14 15.45
C GLY A 345 -0.46 16.02 14.99
N ALA A 346 0.05 14.81 14.72
CA ALA A 346 1.41 14.61 14.23
C ALA A 346 1.47 13.84 12.89
N PHE A 347 0.36 13.69 12.17
CA PHE A 347 0.39 13.18 10.80
C PHE A 347 1.25 14.06 9.88
N GLY A 348 1.23 15.38 10.10
CA GLY A 348 2.11 16.37 9.46
C GLY A 348 3.48 16.51 10.11
N SER A 349 3.96 15.51 10.86
CA SER A 349 5.34 15.48 11.35
C SER A 349 6.34 15.18 10.24
N GLU A 350 7.56 15.65 10.45
CA GLU A 350 8.69 15.45 9.55
C GLU A 350 8.93 13.96 9.27
N LEU A 351 9.04 13.62 7.99
CA LEU A 351 9.45 12.31 7.51
C LEU A 351 10.95 12.10 7.73
N LYS A 352 11.36 10.85 7.97
CA LYS A 352 12.75 10.52 8.31
C LYS A 352 13.34 9.50 7.36
N ASP A 353 12.68 8.37 7.21
CA ASP A 353 13.14 7.25 6.41
C ASP A 353 12.04 6.74 5.49
N PHE A 354 12.41 6.03 4.43
CA PHE A 354 11.46 5.29 3.61
C PHE A 354 12.03 4.01 3.02
N ALA A 355 11.16 3.04 2.79
CA ALA A 355 11.46 1.85 2.02
C ALA A 355 10.49 1.74 0.83
N GLY A 356 11.04 1.50 -0.36
CA GLY A 356 10.31 1.50 -1.64
C GLY A 356 10.56 2.78 -2.46
N PRO A 357 9.67 3.16 -3.40
CA PRO A 357 8.38 2.52 -3.68
C PRO A 357 8.50 1.14 -4.30
N TYR A 358 7.72 0.18 -3.79
CA TYR A 358 7.61 -1.16 -4.33
C TYR A 358 6.35 -1.28 -5.19
N LEU A 359 6.40 -1.86 -6.39
CA LEU A 359 5.18 -2.11 -7.17
C LEU A 359 4.22 -3.00 -6.35
N PHE A 360 2.94 -2.68 -6.23
CA PHE A 360 2.06 -3.49 -5.36
C PHE A 360 0.60 -3.34 -5.74
N GLY A 361 -0.11 -4.45 -5.89
CA GLY A 361 -1.46 -4.52 -6.47
C GLY A 361 -1.51 -4.14 -7.95
N PHE A 362 -0.33 -4.12 -8.59
CA PHE A 362 -0.13 -3.83 -10.01
C PHE A 362 -0.38 -5.10 -10.82
N THR A 363 -1.65 -5.36 -11.09
CA THR A 363 -2.15 -6.64 -11.64
C THR A 363 -2.38 -6.60 -13.15
N GLY A 364 -2.08 -5.48 -13.80
CA GLY A 364 -1.95 -5.38 -15.25
C GLY A 364 -0.90 -4.36 -15.66
N ALA A 365 -0.46 -4.43 -16.92
CA ALA A 365 0.20 -3.29 -17.52
C ALA A 365 -0.77 -2.09 -17.43
N PRO A 366 -0.30 -0.86 -17.13
CA PRO A 366 -1.14 0.31 -17.30
C PRO A 366 -1.64 0.28 -18.74
N PRO A 367 -2.86 0.77 -19.05
CA PRO A 367 -3.18 1.01 -20.44
C PRO A 367 -2.06 1.91 -20.99
N VAL A 368 -1.26 1.39 -21.92
CA VAL A 368 -0.36 2.23 -22.71
C VAL A 368 -1.31 3.17 -23.44
N ILE A 369 -1.31 4.45 -23.06
CA ILE A 369 -2.02 5.47 -23.80
C ILE A 369 -1.28 5.61 -25.13
N THR A 370 -1.66 4.78 -26.10
CA THR A 370 -1.12 4.78 -27.48
C THR A 370 -1.84 5.79 -28.36
N VAL A 371 -2.85 6.49 -27.84
CA VAL A 371 -3.58 7.52 -28.55
C VAL A 371 -3.17 8.89 -28.04
N ALA A 372 -2.52 9.66 -28.91
CA ALA A 372 -2.35 11.09 -28.69
C ALA A 372 -3.70 11.74 -28.37
N PRO A 373 -3.76 12.80 -27.53
CA PRO A 373 -4.99 13.49 -27.23
C PRO A 373 -5.69 13.88 -28.53
N LYS A 374 -6.86 13.30 -28.79
CA LYS A 374 -7.67 13.72 -29.92
C LYS A 374 -8.13 15.14 -29.61
N THR A 375 -7.60 16.10 -30.36
CA THR A 375 -7.92 17.52 -30.27
C THR A 375 -9.30 17.83 -30.82
N ILE A 376 -9.95 16.87 -31.49
CA ILE A 376 -11.33 16.96 -31.99
C ILE A 376 -11.97 15.56 -31.92
N CYS A 377 -13.19 15.46 -31.38
CA CYS A 377 -13.99 14.25 -31.48
C CYS A 377 -14.50 14.08 -32.91
N GLU A 378 -14.08 13.03 -33.61
CA GLU A 378 -14.66 12.67 -34.92
C GLU A 378 -15.94 11.85 -34.72
N SER A 379 -16.95 12.22 -35.50
CA SER A 379 -18.36 11.85 -35.43
C SER A 379 -18.66 10.34 -35.43
N ASP A 380 -19.51 9.94 -34.47
CA ASP A 380 -20.55 8.91 -34.48
C ASP A 380 -20.45 7.74 -35.48
N ASN A 381 -19.67 6.71 -35.14
CA ASN A 381 -20.09 5.35 -35.46
C ASN A 381 -19.64 4.37 -34.35
N PRO A 382 -20.57 3.76 -33.60
CA PRO A 382 -20.23 2.74 -32.62
C PRO A 382 -19.71 1.46 -33.31
N VAL A 383 -18.66 0.87 -32.74
CA VAL A 383 -18.06 -0.39 -33.19
C VAL A 383 -18.68 -1.56 -32.42
N ASN A 384 -19.02 -2.65 -33.13
CA ASN A 384 -19.57 -3.84 -32.49
C ASN A 384 -18.46 -4.63 -31.77
N LEU A 385 -18.53 -4.68 -30.44
CA LEU A 385 -17.52 -5.28 -29.56
C LEU A 385 -17.43 -6.82 -29.63
N THR A 386 -18.32 -7.50 -30.34
CA THR A 386 -18.22 -8.97 -30.55
C THR A 386 -17.53 -9.36 -31.84
N THR A 387 -17.47 -8.47 -32.83
CA THR A 387 -16.95 -8.79 -34.17
C THR A 387 -15.85 -7.85 -34.65
N GLY A 388 -15.62 -6.72 -33.97
CA GLY A 388 -14.58 -5.75 -34.33
C GLY A 388 -14.88 -4.94 -35.60
N ASN A 389 -16.03 -5.14 -36.23
CA ASN A 389 -16.42 -4.43 -37.45
C ASN A 389 -17.19 -3.14 -37.14
N SER A 390 -16.95 -2.11 -37.95
CA SER A 390 -17.75 -0.88 -37.97
C SER A 390 -19.17 -1.20 -38.43
N VAL A 391 -20.18 -0.75 -37.69
CA VAL A 391 -21.57 -0.87 -38.13
C VAL A 391 -21.85 0.31 -39.06
N SER A 392 -22.09 0.05 -40.35
CA SER A 392 -22.59 1.10 -41.24
C SER A 392 -24.03 1.41 -40.82
N ALA A 393 -24.31 2.67 -40.47
CA ALA A 393 -25.67 3.15 -40.28
C ALA A 393 -26.50 2.90 -41.56
N ALA A 394 -27.65 2.25 -41.40
CA ALA A 394 -28.70 2.23 -42.40
C ALA A 394 -29.65 3.40 -42.17
#